data_AF-A0A2D9CD77-F1
#
_entry.id   AF-A0A2D9CD77-F1
#
_cell.length_a   1.000
_cell.length_b   1.000
_cell.length_c   1.000
_cell.angle_alpha   90.00
_cell.angle_beta   90.00
_cell.angle_gamma   90.00
#
_symmetry.space_group_name_H-M   'P 1'
#
loop_
_entity.id
_entity.type
_entity.pdbx_description
1 polymer ?
#
loop_
_entity_poly.entity_id
_entity_poly.type
_entity_poly.pdbx_seq_one_letter_code
_entity_poly.pdbx_strand_id
1 'polypeptide(L)' 'MAKTEKEKKENKPIVVLDDKEYEIESMEEDQKVMLAHIQDLQRKIDGATFNLQQLQYGRQAFVNALKEALEKEE' A
#
# COMPACT_ATOMS: atom_id res chain seq x y z
N MET A 1 31.00 -13.05 -29.96
CA MET A 1 29.76 -13.04 -29.15
C MET A 1 30.10 -12.41 -27.81
N ALA A 2 30.08 -11.07 -27.73
CA ALA A 2 30.30 -10.35 -26.48
C ALA A 2 28.93 -10.08 -25.84
N LYS A 3 28.31 -11.15 -25.34
CA LYS A 3 27.16 -11.08 -24.45
C LYS A 3 27.67 -11.49 -23.08
N THR A 4 28.29 -10.58 -22.36
CA THR A 4 28.77 -10.89 -21.02
C THR A 4 28.77 -9.63 -20.18
N GLU A 5 28.08 -9.70 -19.04
CA GLU A 5 28.09 -8.79 -17.87
C GLU A 5 27.07 -7.65 -17.77
N LYS A 6 26.53 -7.06 -18.85
CA LYS A 6 25.52 -5.99 -18.69
C LYS A 6 24.07 -6.45 -18.45
N GLU A 7 23.68 -7.64 -18.92
CA GLU A 7 22.28 -8.13 -18.81
C GLU A 7 21.96 -8.83 -17.46
N LYS A 8 22.96 -9.12 -16.60
CA LYS A 8 22.72 -9.82 -15.32
C LYS A 8 22.34 -8.92 -14.13
N LYS A 9 22.41 -7.59 -14.29
CA LYS A 9 22.04 -6.63 -13.24
C LYS A 9 20.56 -6.25 -13.25
N GLU A 10 19.78 -6.64 -14.27
CA GLU A 10 18.42 -6.12 -14.50
C GLU A 10 17.31 -6.79 -13.67
N ASN A 11 17.58 -7.83 -12.87
CA ASN A 11 16.54 -8.58 -12.14
C ASN A 11 16.78 -8.73 -10.63
N LYS A 12 17.64 -7.90 -10.04
CA LYS A 12 17.78 -7.92 -8.58
C LYS A 12 16.57 -7.21 -7.95
N PRO A 13 15.91 -7.81 -6.95
CA PRO A 13 14.81 -7.15 -6.28
C PRO A 13 15.34 -5.94 -5.51
N ILE A 14 14.85 -4.75 -5.88
CA ILE A 14 15.20 -3.46 -5.26
C ILE A 14 14.03 -2.95 -4.42
N VAL A 15 14.34 -2.23 -3.35
CA VAL A 15 13.36 -1.43 -2.59
C VAL A 15 13.78 0.03 -2.62
N VAL A 16 12.80 0.93 -2.80
CA VAL A 16 13.00 2.37 -2.74
C VAL A 16 12.54 2.87 -1.36
N LEU A 17 13.42 3.52 -0.62
CA LEU A 17 13.14 4.16 0.67
C LEU A 17 13.71 5.59 0.63
N ASP A 18 12.89 6.60 0.89
CA ASP A 18 13.27 8.03 0.88
C ASP A 18 14.07 8.42 -0.38
N ASP A 19 13.54 8.07 -1.55
CA ASP A 19 14.14 8.33 -2.87
C ASP A 19 15.51 7.66 -3.11
N LYS A 20 15.85 6.65 -2.31
CA LYS A 20 17.08 5.83 -2.49
C LYS A 20 16.73 4.38 -2.80
N GLU A 21 17.45 3.82 -3.77
CA GLU A 21 17.35 2.41 -4.15
C GLU A 21 18.31 1.56 -3.32
N TYR A 22 17.80 0.44 -2.81
CA TYR A 22 18.58 -0.57 -2.10
C TYR A 22 18.38 -1.95 -2.73
N GLU A 23 19.46 -2.65 -3.04
CA GLU A 23 19.41 -4.06 -3.45
C GLU A 23 19.05 -4.93 -2.24
N ILE A 24 17.91 -5.64 -2.28
CA ILE A 24 17.44 -6.45 -1.15
C ILE A 24 18.40 -7.62 -0.88
N GLU A 25 19.04 -8.15 -1.91
CA GLU A 25 20.00 -9.25 -1.78
C GLU A 25 21.24 -8.85 -0.98
N SER A 26 21.64 -7.58 -1.03
CA SER A 26 22.80 -7.06 -0.29
C SER A 26 22.45 -6.65 1.15
N MET A 27 21.20 -6.82 1.58
CA MET A 27 20.78 -6.54 2.95
C MET A 27 21.17 -7.67 3.89
N GLU A 28 21.53 -7.29 5.12
CA GLU A 28 21.68 -8.21 6.24
C GLU A 28 20.33 -8.82 6.64
N GLU A 29 20.35 -9.92 7.39
CA GLU A 29 19.13 -10.68 7.73
C GLU A 29 18.12 -9.85 8.53
N ASP A 30 18.62 -9.05 9.48
CA ASP A 30 17.79 -8.15 10.29
C ASP A 30 17.10 -7.08 9.44
N GLN A 31 17.80 -6.52 8.44
CA GLN A 31 17.25 -5.55 7.49
C GLN A 31 16.15 -6.18 6.62
N LYS A 32 16.32 -7.43 6.18
CA LYS A 32 15.29 -8.17 5.43
C LYS A 32 14.04 -8.40 6.29
N VAL A 33 14.21 -8.73 7.57
CA VAL A 33 13.10 -8.87 8.51
C VAL A 33 12.36 -7.53 8.71
N MET A 34 13.09 -6.42 8.85
CA MET A 34 12.49 -5.08 8.92
C MET A 34 11.69 -4.76 7.65
N LEU A 35 12.23 -5.06 6.47
CA LEU A 35 11.53 -4.87 5.20
C LEU A 35 10.24 -5.68 5.12
N ALA A 36 10.26 -6.95 5.57
CA ALA A 36 9.07 -7.79 5.62
C ALA A 36 7.99 -7.22 6.56
N HIS A 37 8.40 -6.66 7.70
CA HIS A 37 7.47 -5.98 8.61
C HIS A 37 6.87 -4.71 8.01
N ILE A 38 7.67 -3.89 7.31
CA ILE A 38 7.18 -2.69 6.61
C ILE A 38 6.11 -3.09 5.58
N GLN A 39 6.38 -4.11 4.77
CA GLN A 39 5.42 -4.61 3.78
C GLN A 39 4.12 -5.11 4.43
N ASP A 40 4.21 -5.79 5.57
CA ASP A 40 3.03 -6.25 6.31
C ASP A 40 2.20 -5.11 6.89
N LEU A 41 2.87 -4.10 7.45
CA LEU A 41 2.21 -2.89 7.94
C LEU A 41 1.51 -2.15 6.82
N GLN A 42 2.12 -2.02 5.64
CA GLN A 42 1.49 -1.38 4.49
C GLN A 42 0.20 -2.11 4.09
N ARG A 43 0.22 -3.45 3.97
CA ARG A 43 -0.98 -4.23 3.66
C ARG A 43 -2.10 -4.02 4.69
N LYS A 44 -1.75 -3.93 5.97
CA LYS A 44 -2.71 -3.66 7.06
C LYS A 44 -3.29 -2.26 6.97
N ILE A 45 -2.46 -1.26 6.68
CA ILE A 45 -2.89 0.13 6.47
C ILE A 45 -3.85 0.22 5.29
N ASP A 46 -3.54 -0.44 4.18
CA ASP A 46 -4.40 -0.44 2.99
C ASP A 46 -5.77 -1.06 3.30
N GLY A 47 -5.80 -2.21 3.99
CA GLY A 47 -7.04 -2.86 4.42
C GLY A 47 -7.87 -2.00 5.39
N ALA A 48 -7.22 -1.36 6.36
CA ALA A 48 -7.89 -0.45 7.29
C ALA A 48 -8.45 0.79 6.57
N THR A 49 -7.71 1.33 5.62
CA THR A 49 -8.13 2.47 4.79
C THR A 49 -9.35 2.13 3.94
N PHE A 50 -9.36 0.96 3.30
CA PHE A 50 -10.52 0.47 2.56
C PHE A 50 -11.76 0.33 3.45
N ASN A 51 -11.62 -0.27 4.64
CA ASN A 51 -12.71 -0.39 5.60
C ASN A 51 -13.23 0.98 6.04
N LEU A 52 -12.33 1.94 6.29
CA LEU A 52 -12.72 3.31 6.63
C LEU A 52 -13.53 3.97 5.49
N GLN A 53 -13.11 3.80 4.24
CA GLN A 53 -13.83 4.33 3.08
C GLN A 53 -15.26 3.75 2.98
N GLN A 54 -15.41 2.44 3.19
CA GLN A 54 -16.72 1.77 3.21
C GLN A 54 -17.63 2.34 4.30
N LEU A 55 -17.09 2.53 5.52
CA LEU A 55 -17.82 3.11 6.65
C LEU A 55 -18.25 4.56 6.37
N GLN A 56 -17.36 5.38 5.82
CA GLN A 56 -17.66 6.76 5.44
C GLN A 56 -18.76 6.83 4.38
N TYR A 57 -18.68 5.98 3.35
CA TYR A 57 -19.69 5.89 2.32
C TYR A 57 -21.06 5.50 2.89
N GLY A 58 -21.11 4.43 3.69
CA GLY A 58 -22.34 3.97 4.33
C GLY A 58 -22.97 5.04 5.22
N ARG A 59 -22.16 5.72 6.03
CA ARG A 59 -22.62 6.86 6.84
C ARG A 59 -23.24 7.96 5.98
N GLN A 60 -22.59 8.35 4.88
CA GLN A 60 -23.10 9.41 4.00
C GLN A 60 -24.41 9.00 3.33
N ALA A 61 -24.55 7.73 2.93
CA ALA A 61 -25.80 7.21 2.37
C ALA A 61 -26.96 7.33 3.37
N PHE A 62 -26.75 6.97 4.64
CA PHE A 62 -27.77 7.15 5.68
C PHE A 62 -28.09 8.62 5.95
N VAL A 63 -27.10 9.52 5.94
CA VAL A 63 -27.33 10.96 6.08
C VAL A 63 -28.20 11.49 4.95
N ASN A 64 -27.95 11.08 3.70
CA ASN A 64 -28.74 11.50 2.55
C ASN A 64 -30.18 10.96 2.65
N ALA A 65 -30.34 9.68 2.98
CA ALA A 65 -31.65 9.06 3.16
C ALA A 65 -32.46 9.76 4.26
N LEU A 66 -31.82 10.17 5.36
CA LEU A 66 -32.47 10.92 6.43
C LEU A 66 -32.94 12.31 5.96
N LYS A 67 -32.10 13.04 5.21
CA LYS A 67 -32.48 14.34 4.64
C LYS A 67 -33.70 14.22 3.74
N GLU A 68 -33.70 13.25 2.83
CA GLU A 68 -34.83 13.00 1.93
C GLU A 68 -36.11 12.62 2.68
N ALA A 69 -36.00 11.90 3.81
CA ALA A 69 -37.15 11.56 4.63
C ALA A 69 -37.74 12.79 5.32
N LEU A 70 -36.90 13.67 5.86
CA LEU A 70 -37.32 14.90 6.53
C LEU A 70 -37.93 15.92 5.55
N GLU A 71 -37.38 16.04 4.35
CA GLU A 71 -37.92 16.93 3.30
C GLU A 71 -39.27 16.45 2.73
N LYS A 72 -39.64 15.17 2.92
CA LYS A 72 -40.95 14.61 2.53
C LYS A 72 -42.05 14.85 3.56
N GLU A 73 -41.69 15.24 4.79
CA GLU A 73 -42.65 15.54 5.86
C GLU A 73 -43.12 17.00 5.86
N GLU A 74 -42.53 17.86 5.01
CA GLU A 74 -43.01 19.23 4.69
C GLU A 74 -43.88 19.25 3.40
#